data_AF-A0A7C3L777-F1
#
_entry.id   AF-A0A7C3L777-F1
#
_cell.length_a   1.000
_cell.length_b   1.000
_cell.length_c   1.000
_cell.angle_alpha   90.00
_cell.angle_beta   90.00
_cell.angle_gamma   90.00
#
_symmetry.space_group_name_H-M   'P 1'
#
loop_
_entity.id
_entity.type
_entity.pdbx_description
1 polymer ?
#
loop_
_entity_poly.entity_id
_entity_poly.type
_entity_poly.pdbx_seq_one_letter_code
_entity_poly.pdbx_strand_id
1 'polypeptide(L)'
;MFEKKHELGSGRGKAFEGVELTIAPRRIAFFKFILEGYDGLAILSTLEAAEGRILLRFPACREAEVYELTNALLQSGQLGERGPVS
;
A
#
# COMPACT_ATOMS: atom_id res chain seq x y z
N MET A 1 0.37 -6.78 -12.69
CA MET A 1 -1.10 -6.78 -12.80
C MET A 1 -1.61 -7.36 -11.49
N PHE A 2 -2.21 -6.53 -10.62
CA PHE A 2 -2.61 -6.94 -9.28
C PHE A 2 -4.04 -7.48 -9.33
N GLU A 3 -4.24 -8.69 -8.81
CA GLU A 3 -5.56 -9.30 -8.72
C GLU A 3 -6.34 -8.73 -7.54
N LYS A 4 -7.55 -8.25 -7.81
CA LYS A 4 -8.44 -7.62 -6.85
C LYS A 4 -9.19 -8.69 -6.06
N LYS A 5 -8.80 -8.97 -4.81
CA LYS A 5 -9.67 -9.70 -3.88
C LYS A 5 -10.69 -8.73 -3.28
N HIS A 6 -11.92 -8.85 -3.79
CA HIS A 6 -13.11 -8.20 -3.24
C HIS A 6 -13.62 -9.04 -2.06
N GLU A 7 -13.67 -8.46 -0.86
CA GLU A 7 -14.61 -8.91 0.18
C GLU A 7 -15.37 -7.74 0.84
N LEU A 8 -16.68 -7.84 0.64
CA LEU A 8 -17.89 -7.31 1.27
C LEU A 8 -17.89 -6.00 2.10
N GLY A 9 -18.68 -5.05 1.58
CA GLY A 9 -19.36 -4.01 2.35
C GLY A 9 -20.47 -3.37 1.51
N SER A 10 -21.71 -3.82 1.70
CA SER A 10 -22.92 -3.29 1.06
C SER A 10 -23.30 -1.91 1.62
N GLY A 11 -23.46 -0.90 0.74
CA GLY A 11 -24.16 0.36 1.02
C GLY A 11 -23.30 1.54 1.54
N ARG A 12 -23.29 2.64 0.76
CA ARG A 12 -22.47 3.88 0.88
C ARG A 12 -21.04 3.71 0.36
N GLY A 13 -20.61 4.61 -0.53
CA GLY A 13 -19.23 4.63 -1.04
C GLY A 13 -18.25 4.59 0.13
N LYS A 14 -17.30 3.65 0.10
CA LYS A 14 -16.35 3.44 1.19
C LYS A 14 -15.56 4.73 1.41
N ALA A 15 -15.52 5.26 2.63
CA ALA A 15 -14.75 6.46 2.94
C ALA A 15 -13.23 6.19 2.85
N PHE A 16 -12.82 4.96 3.17
CA PHE A 16 -11.44 4.51 3.20
C PHE A 16 -11.31 3.11 2.64
N GLU A 17 -10.18 2.85 2.00
CA GLU A 17 -9.75 1.56 1.48
C GLU A 17 -8.47 1.10 2.18
N GLY A 18 -8.12 -0.18 1.99
CA GLY A 18 -6.85 -0.72 2.44
C GLY A 18 -6.33 -1.84 1.56
N VAL A 19 -5.01 -1.94 1.45
CA VAL A 19 -4.32 -2.97 0.67
C VAL A 19 -3.11 -3.50 1.43
N GLU A 20 -3.01 -4.82 1.53
CA GLU A 20 -1.80 -5.47 2.04
C GLU A 20 -0.77 -5.63 0.92
N LEU A 21 0.49 -5.33 1.23
CA LEU A 21 1.61 -5.45 0.32
C LEU A 21 2.77 -6.14 1.05
N THR A 22 3.63 -6.78 0.27
CA THR A 22 4.94 -7.22 0.75
C THR A 22 6.00 -6.44 0.01
N ILE A 23 6.95 -5.90 0.75
CA ILE A 23 8.09 -5.13 0.24
C ILE A 23 9.37 -5.64 0.91
N ALA A 24 10.55 -5.24 0.44
CA ALA A 24 11.76 -5.58 1.17
C ALA A 24 11.72 -4.99 2.60
N PRO A 25 11.99 -5.77 3.67
CA PRO A 25 11.94 -5.30 5.06
C PRO A 25 12.68 -3.97 5.30
N ARG A 26 13.88 -3.84 4.73
CA ARG A 26 14.72 -2.63 4.81
C ARG A 26 14.11 -1.38 4.16
N ARG A 27 13.02 -1.53 3.41
CA ARG A 27 12.32 -0.45 2.69
C ARG A 27 11.05 0.02 3.40
N ILE A 28 10.59 -0.64 4.47
CA ILE A 28 9.40 -0.23 5.22
C ILE A 28 9.52 1.23 5.69
N ALA A 29 10.62 1.59 6.35
CA ALA A 29 10.83 2.94 6.86
C ALA A 29 10.92 3.97 5.72
N PHE A 30 11.59 3.62 4.62
CA PHE A 30 11.66 4.45 3.43
C PHE A 30 10.27 4.71 2.84
N PHE A 31 9.46 3.67 2.66
CA PHE A 31 8.12 3.83 2.07
C PHE A 31 7.21 4.65 2.97
N LYS A 32 7.25 4.40 4.29
CA LYS A 32 6.53 5.21 5.28
C LYS A 32 6.91 6.69 5.19
N PHE A 33 8.20 6.99 5.12
CA PHE A 33 8.69 8.37 4.97
C PHE A 33 8.17 9.04 3.69
N ILE A 34 8.17 8.33 2.56
CA ILE A 34 7.63 8.88 1.31
C ILE A 34 6.16 9.21 1.47
N LEU A 35 5.34 8.29 2.00
CA LEU A 35 3.90 8.50 2.19
C LEU A 35 3.59 9.66 3.15
N GLU A 36 4.37 9.81 4.23
CA GLU A 36 4.24 10.94 5.17
C GLU A 36 4.60 12.30 4.54
N GLY A 37 5.38 12.29 3.46
CA GLY A 37 5.65 13.49 2.66
C GLY A 37 4.46 13.95 1.80
N TYR A 38 3.46 13.08 1.58
CA TYR A 38 2.22 13.45 0.92
C TYR A 38 1.16 13.85 1.95
N ASP A 39 0.43 14.93 1.67
CA ASP A 39 -0.65 15.40 2.54
C ASP A 39 -1.87 14.46 2.49
N GLY A 40 -1.89 13.48 3.41
CA GLY A 40 -3.02 12.58 3.62
C GLY A 40 -3.20 11.49 2.56
N LEU A 41 -2.16 11.14 1.80
CA LEU A 41 -2.27 10.15 0.71
C LEU A 41 -2.57 8.74 1.23
N ALA A 42 -1.76 8.22 2.15
CA ALA A 42 -1.98 6.93 2.79
C ALA A 42 -1.22 6.84 4.11
N ILE A 43 -1.72 5.99 5.01
CA ILE A 43 -1.03 5.57 6.23
C ILE A 43 -0.50 4.15 6.03
N LEU A 44 0.79 3.95 6.30
CA LEU A 44 1.42 2.63 6.33
C LEU A 44 1.45 2.09 7.76
N SER A 45 0.94 0.87 7.94
CA SER A 45 1.09 0.07 9.16
C SER A 45 1.92 -1.18 8.87
N THR A 46 2.93 -1.46 9.68
CA THR A 46 3.69 -2.71 9.55
C THR A 46 2.92 -3.85 10.20
N LEU A 47 2.64 -4.92 9.45
CA LEU A 47 1.98 -6.12 9.96
C LEU A 47 3.02 -7.15 10.45
N GLU A 48 4.06 -7.38 9.64
CA GLU A 48 5.20 -8.24 9.98
C GLU A 48 6.49 -7.66 9.38
N ALA A 49 7.38 -7.17 10.25
CA ALA A 49 8.57 -6.44 9.83
C ALA A 49 9.62 -7.36 9.18
N ALA A 50 9.78 -8.59 9.67
CA ALA A 50 10.79 -9.51 9.17
C ALA A 50 10.47 -10.00 7.75
N GLU A 51 9.19 -10.15 7.43
CA GLU A 51 8.70 -10.57 6.12
C GLU A 51 8.45 -9.40 5.17
N GLY A 52 8.37 -8.18 5.69
CA GLY A 52 8.09 -6.99 4.89
C GLY A 52 6.61 -6.76 4.61
N ARG A 53 5.72 -7.39 5.40
CA ARG A 53 4.27 -7.27 5.24
C ARG A 53 3.77 -5.97 5.85
N ILE A 54 3.06 -5.20 5.05
CA ILE A 54 2.50 -3.90 5.41
C ILE A 54 1.04 -3.80 4.99
N LEU A 55 0.30 -2.92 5.65
CA LEU A 55 -1.04 -2.48 5.27
C LEU A 55 -0.99 -1.00 4.95
N LEU A 56 -1.40 -0.63 3.74
CA LEU A 56 -1.72 0.75 3.41
C LEU A 56 -3.21 0.99 3.67
N ARG A 57 -3.54 2.11 4.31
CA ARG A 57 -4.92 2.61 4.45
C ARG A 57 -5.00 4.02 3.88
N PHE A 58 -6.01 4.30 3.08
CA PHE A 58 -6.12 5.57 2.36
C PHE A 58 -7.58 5.95 2.10
N PRO A 59 -7.90 7.24 1.93
CA PRO A 59 -9.24 7.66 1.49
C PRO A 59 -9.55 7.07 0.12
N ALA A 60 -10.77 6.57 -0.10
CA ALA A 60 -11.12 5.94 -1.37
C ALA A 60 -10.96 6.89 -2.59
N CYS A 61 -11.11 8.20 -2.38
CA CYS A 61 -10.88 9.21 -3.42
C CYS A 61 -9.41 9.33 -3.87
N ARG A 62 -8.46 8.80 -3.09
CA ARG A 62 -7.02 8.80 -3.37
C ARG A 62 -6.51 7.47 -3.92
N GLU A 63 -7.40 6.51 -4.19
CA GLU A 63 -7.05 5.16 -4.62
C GLU A 63 -6.08 5.18 -5.82
N ALA A 64 -6.41 5.93 -6.88
CA ALA A 64 -5.57 6.02 -8.07
C ALA A 64 -4.16 6.54 -7.76
N GLU A 65 -4.04 7.61 -6.97
CA GLU A 65 -2.74 8.21 -6.60
C GLU A 65 -1.88 7.25 -5.78
N VAL A 66 -2.49 6.49 -4.86
CA VAL A 66 -1.78 5.47 -4.06
C VAL A 66 -1.24 4.36 -4.96
N TYR A 67 -2.05 3.85 -5.89
CA TYR A 67 -1.62 2.81 -6.81
C TYR A 67 -0.55 3.31 -7.78
N GLU A 68 -0.69 4.51 -8.33
CA GLU A 68 0.30 5.12 -9.23
C GLU A 68 1.65 5.28 -8.55
N LEU A 69 1.68 5.87 -7.35
CA LEU A 69 2.92 6.02 -6.57
C LEU A 69 3.54 4.66 -6.23
N THR A 70 2.74 3.74 -5.69
CA THR A 70 3.23 2.42 -5.29
C THR A 70 3.81 1.66 -6.48
N ASN A 71 3.13 1.70 -7.64
CA ASN A 71 3.61 1.08 -8.88
C ASN A 71 4.91 1.71 -9.37
N ALA A 72 5.04 3.04 -9.35
CA ALA A 72 6.27 3.72 -9.75
C ALA A 72 7.46 3.33 -8.86
N LEU A 73 7.25 3.21 -7.54
CA LEU A 73 8.29 2.81 -6.59
C LEU A 73 8.66 1.31 -6.71
N LEU A 74 7.71 0.46 -7.10
CA LEU A 74 7.98 -0.95 -7.40
C LEU A 74 8.76 -1.10 -8.71
N GLN A 75 8.32 -0.45 -9.78
CA GLN A 75 8.95 -0.52 -11.11
C GLN A 75 10.38 0.05 -11.10
N SER A 76 10.64 1.06 -10.29
CA SER A 76 11.99 1.60 -10.07
C SER A 76 12.87 0.75 -9.14
N GLY A 77 12.33 -0.32 -8.55
CA GLY A 77 13.04 -1.21 -7.63
C GLY A 77 13.27 -0.61 -6.23
N GLN A 78 12.65 0.52 -5.91
CA GLN A 78 12.87 1.22 -4.63
C GLN A 78 12.24 0.47 -3.44
N LEU A 79 11.13 -0.25 -3.64
CA LEU A 79 10.49 -1.03 -2.57
C LEU A 79 11.03 -2.46 -2.44
N GLY A 80 11.72 -2.97 -3.47
CA GLY A 80 12.19 -4.35 -3.54
C GLY A 80 11.04 -5.35 -3.65
N GLU A 81 11.18 -6.33 -4.54
CA GLU A 81 10.12 -7.31 -4.77
C GLU A 81 10.15 -8.45 -3.75
N ARG A 82 9.05 -8.63 -3.03
CA ARG A 82 8.44 -9.93 -2.77
C ARG A 82 6.96 -9.76 -3.09
N GLY A 83 6.45 -10.50 -4.07
CA GLY A 83 5.10 -10.32 -4.64
C GLY A 83 3.96 -10.40 -3.61
N PRO A 84 2.70 -10.22 -4.05
CA PRO A 84 1.54 -10.21 -3.16
C PRO A 84 1.44 -11.52 -2.36
N VAL A 85 1.06 -11.42 -1.08
CA VAL A 85 0.64 -12.56 -0.26
C VAL A 85 -0.82 -12.83 -0.58
N SER A 86 -1.09 -14.08 -0.96
CA SER A 86 -2.39 -14.62 -1.39
C SER A 86 -3.54 -14.29 -0.45
#